data_AF-A0A7G9FZY2-F1
#
_entry.id   AF-A0A7G9FZY2-F1
#
_cell.length_a   1.000
_cell.length_b   1.000
_cell.length_c   1.000
_cell.angle_alpha   90.00
_cell.angle_beta   90.00
_cell.angle_gamma   90.00
#
_symmetry.space_group_name_H-M   'P 1'
#
loop_
_entity.id
_entity.type
_entity.pdbx_description
1 polymer ?
#
loop_
_entity_poly.entity_id
_entity_poly.type
_entity_poly.pdbx_seq_one_letter_code
_entity_poly.pdbx_strand_id
1 'polypeptide(L)'
;MSLPEYDGTTTHGVLVLDDGTQIGFTSGNGDPRYTNYRNNGHVEQKSALYMRENNISNATVYHNNTNGTCGYCNTMTATFLPEGATLTVVPPENAVANNSRAIDYVKTYTGTSNDPKISPRYKGN
;
A
#
# COMPACT_ATOMS: atom_id res chain seq x y z
N MET A 1 2.42 -5.93 -17.94
CA MET A 1 2.59 -4.68 -17.18
C MET A 1 4.07 -4.39 -17.05
N SER A 2 4.49 -3.13 -17.14
CA SER A 2 5.87 -2.74 -16.92
C SER A 2 5.89 -1.60 -15.90
N LEU A 3 6.30 -1.90 -14.68
CA LEU A 3 6.69 -0.87 -13.73
C LEU A 3 8.04 -0.28 -14.18
N PRO A 4 8.28 1.02 -14.00
CA PRO A 4 9.60 1.59 -14.26
C PRO A 4 10.62 1.00 -13.29
N GLU A 5 11.89 1.00 -13.70
CA GLU A 5 12.99 0.70 -12.78
C GLU A 5 12.94 1.65 -11.58
N TYR A 6 13.33 1.14 -10.41
CA TYR A 6 13.34 1.94 -9.19
C TYR A 6 14.48 2.95 -9.23
N ASP A 7 14.16 4.24 -9.16
CA ASP A 7 15.16 5.32 -9.21
C ASP A 7 15.90 5.53 -7.87
N GLY A 8 15.58 4.73 -6.85
CA GLY A 8 16.12 4.86 -5.50
C GLY A 8 15.25 5.70 -4.57
N THR A 9 14.31 6.50 -5.10
CA THR A 9 13.46 7.39 -4.29
C THR A 9 11.96 7.17 -4.51
N THR A 10 11.51 7.03 -5.75
CA THR A 10 10.07 7.00 -6.06
C THR A 10 9.61 5.56 -6.25
N THR A 11 8.66 5.15 -5.40
CA THR A 11 8.00 3.86 -5.57
C THR A 11 6.80 4.01 -6.49
N HIS A 12 6.81 3.26 -7.57
CA HIS A 12 5.65 3.06 -8.43
C HIS A 12 5.02 1.72 -8.13
N GLY A 13 3.71 1.65 -8.20
CA GLY A 13 2.98 0.39 -8.10
C GLY A 13 1.73 0.37 -8.94
N VAL A 14 1.23 -0.83 -9.16
CA VAL A 14 -0.04 -1.05 -9.85
C VAL A 14 -0.87 -2.05 -9.06
N LEU A 15 -2.08 -1.63 -8.72
CA LEU A 15 -3.12 -2.47 -8.13
C LEU A 15 -3.89 -3.15 -9.25
N VAL A 16 -3.98 -4.47 -9.18
CA VAL A 16 -4.72 -5.33 -10.10
C VAL A 16 -5.92 -5.90 -9.36
N LEU A 17 -7.11 -5.63 -9.88
CA LEU A 17 -8.38 -6.11 -9.35
C LEU A 17 -8.75 -7.48 -9.98
N ASP A 18 -9.73 -8.16 -9.40
CA ASP A 18 -10.21 -9.48 -9.87
C ASP A 18 -10.75 -9.44 -11.31
N ASP A 19 -11.28 -8.31 -11.76
CA ASP A 19 -11.79 -8.11 -13.12
C ASP A 19 -10.67 -7.78 -14.14
N GLY A 20 -9.42 -7.73 -13.69
CA GLY A 20 -8.24 -7.37 -14.49
C GLY A 20 -8.01 -5.86 -14.62
N THR A 21 -8.84 -5.01 -14.00
CA THR A 21 -8.64 -3.56 -13.94
C THR A 21 -7.32 -3.23 -13.24
N GLN A 22 -6.59 -2.26 -13.79
CA GLN A 22 -5.28 -1.84 -13.29
C GLN A 22 -5.31 -0.38 -12.87
N ILE A 23 -4.96 -0.11 -11.61
CA ILE A 23 -4.86 1.25 -11.05
C ILE A 23 -3.41 1.54 -10.67
N GLY A 24 -2.83 2.55 -11.32
CA GLY A 24 -1.46 2.98 -11.05
C GLY A 24 -1.36 3.90 -9.83
N PHE A 25 -0.34 3.69 -9.02
CA PHE A 25 0.00 4.53 -7.87
C PHE A 25 1.48 4.92 -7.90
N THR A 26 1.76 6.13 -7.42
CA THR A 26 3.11 6.63 -7.19
C THR A 26 3.21 7.11 -5.75
N SER A 27 4.35 6.83 -5.09
CA SER A 27 4.62 7.27 -3.73
C SER A 27 4.65 8.81 -3.62
N GLY A 28 4.35 9.33 -2.43
CA GLY A 28 4.21 10.77 -2.17
C GLY A 28 2.75 11.22 -2.26
N ASN A 29 2.47 12.51 -2.03
CA ASN A 29 1.10 13.06 -2.03
C ASN A 29 0.10 12.16 -1.28
N GLY A 30 0.40 11.89 -0.01
CA GLY A 30 -0.47 11.10 0.86
C GLY A 30 -1.79 11.81 1.17
N ASP A 31 -2.74 11.05 1.70
CA ASP A 31 -4.04 11.59 2.04
C ASP A 31 -3.93 12.55 3.24
N PRO A 32 -4.49 13.78 3.16
CA PRO A 32 -4.43 14.74 4.26
C PRO A 32 -5.11 14.24 5.54
N ARG A 33 -6.07 13.31 5.44
CA ARG A 33 -6.74 12.68 6.59
C ARG A 33 -5.79 11.82 7.40
N TYR A 34 -4.74 11.25 6.81
CA TYR A 34 -3.89 10.24 7.45
C TYR A 34 -2.44 10.69 7.65
N THR A 35 -2.22 12.00 7.81
CA THR A 35 -0.89 12.61 8.05
C THR A 35 -0.18 12.14 9.33
N ASN A 36 -0.89 11.47 10.23
CA ASN A 36 -0.37 10.80 11.43
C ASN A 36 0.26 9.43 11.16
N TYR A 37 0.10 8.86 9.95
CA TYR A 37 0.65 7.57 9.58
C TYR A 37 1.96 7.70 8.80
N ARG A 38 2.94 6.85 9.13
CA ARG A 38 4.27 6.89 8.50
C ARG A 38 4.28 6.33 7.08
N ASN A 39 3.37 5.43 6.76
CA ASN A 39 3.15 4.95 5.39
C ASN A 39 2.23 5.89 4.58
N ASN A 40 1.95 7.11 5.06
CA ASN A 40 1.07 8.02 4.35
C ASN A 40 1.63 8.36 2.97
N GLY A 41 0.85 8.06 1.93
CA GLY A 41 1.25 8.28 0.54
C GLY A 41 2.16 7.19 -0.03
N HIS A 42 2.40 6.09 0.69
CA HIS A 42 3.03 4.91 0.10
C HIS A 42 2.04 4.16 -0.80
N VAL A 43 2.57 3.42 -1.77
CA VAL A 43 1.76 2.66 -2.75
C VAL A 43 0.81 1.68 -2.05
N GLU A 44 1.28 0.99 -1.01
CA GLU A 44 0.53 -0.02 -0.27
C GLU A 44 -0.64 0.60 0.49
N GLN A 45 -0.43 1.76 1.12
CA GLN A 45 -1.49 2.48 1.82
C GLN A 45 -2.53 3.04 0.84
N LYS A 46 -2.08 3.65 -0.27
CA LYS A 46 -2.97 4.17 -1.31
C LYS A 46 -3.84 3.05 -1.91
N SER A 47 -3.24 1.88 -2.13
CA SER A 47 -3.95 0.71 -2.63
C SER A 47 -5.03 0.24 -1.65
N ALA A 48 -4.69 0.12 -0.36
CA ALA A 48 -5.65 -0.26 0.67
C ALA A 48 -6.79 0.75 0.83
N LEU A 49 -6.47 2.05 0.79
CA LEU A 49 -7.47 3.13 0.81
C LEU A 49 -8.39 3.08 -0.41
N TYR A 50 -7.83 2.89 -1.61
CA TYR A 50 -8.62 2.74 -2.83
C TYR A 50 -9.59 1.56 -2.73
N MET A 51 -9.12 0.42 -2.22
CA MET A 51 -9.97 -0.74 -1.98
C MET A 51 -11.11 -0.41 -1.00
N ARG A 52 -10.81 0.34 0.07
CA ARG A 52 -11.82 0.74 1.03
C ARG A 52 -12.87 1.67 0.46
N GLU A 53 -12.45 2.68 -0.28
CA GLU A 53 -13.37 3.69 -0.84
C GLU A 53 -14.25 3.13 -1.96
N ASN A 54 -13.80 2.05 -2.62
CA ASN A 54 -14.51 1.42 -3.73
C ASN A 54 -15.14 0.06 -3.35
N ASN A 55 -15.16 -0.31 -2.06
CA ASN A 55 -15.71 -1.57 -1.56
C ASN A 55 -15.14 -2.83 -2.25
N ILE A 56 -13.83 -2.82 -2.51
CA ILE A 56 -13.13 -3.93 -3.18
C ILE A 56 -12.69 -4.96 -2.13
N SER A 57 -13.07 -6.21 -2.35
CA SER A 57 -12.77 -7.31 -1.42
C SER A 57 -11.41 -7.96 -1.65
N ASN A 58 -10.91 -8.05 -2.88
CA ASN A 58 -9.61 -8.68 -3.16
C ASN A 58 -8.86 -7.89 -4.23
N ALA A 59 -7.55 -7.79 -4.06
CA ALA A 59 -6.67 -7.23 -5.07
C ALA A 59 -5.22 -7.67 -4.85
N THR A 60 -4.40 -7.49 -5.88
CA THR A 60 -2.94 -7.66 -5.80
C THR A 60 -2.25 -6.37 -6.21
N VAL A 61 -1.35 -5.84 -5.39
CA VAL A 61 -0.52 -4.69 -5.73
C VAL A 61 0.92 -5.12 -5.97
N TYR A 62 1.45 -4.71 -7.11
CA TYR A 62 2.85 -4.85 -7.46
C TYR A 62 3.54 -3.51 -7.24
N HIS A 63 4.77 -3.49 -6.71
CA HIS A 63 5.56 -2.27 -6.60
C HIS A 63 7.00 -2.49 -7.08
N ASN A 64 7.72 -1.40 -7.41
CA ASN A 64 9.09 -1.49 -7.92
C ASN A 64 10.17 -1.31 -6.85
N ASN A 65 9.84 -1.00 -5.59
CA ASN A 65 10.84 -0.74 -4.55
C ASN A 65 11.73 -1.97 -4.27
N THR A 66 13.02 -1.85 -4.58
CA THR A 66 14.02 -2.91 -4.39
C THR A 66 14.39 -3.14 -2.94
N ASN A 67 13.94 -2.31 -1.99
CA ASN A 67 14.06 -2.58 -0.56
C ASN A 67 12.89 -3.43 -0.01
N GLY A 68 11.97 -3.85 -0.88
CA GLY A 68 10.75 -4.54 -0.50
C GLY A 68 9.68 -3.62 0.10
N THR A 69 8.68 -4.23 0.72
CA THR A 69 7.63 -3.55 1.48
C THR A 69 8.18 -3.08 2.82
N CYS A 70 8.07 -1.78 3.14
CA CYS A 70 8.66 -1.23 4.36
C CYS A 70 7.90 -1.68 5.62
N GLY A 71 8.57 -1.62 6.79
CA GLY A 71 7.99 -2.10 8.05
C GLY A 71 6.71 -1.38 8.50
N TYR A 72 6.52 -0.11 8.14
CA TYR A 72 5.27 0.59 8.41
C TYR A 72 4.12 0.06 7.55
N CYS A 73 4.35 -0.13 6.25
CA CYS A 73 3.37 -0.79 5.38
C CYS A 73 3.05 -2.20 5.90
N ASN A 74 4.08 -2.98 6.25
CA ASN A 74 3.91 -4.33 6.75
C ASN A 74 3.07 -4.44 8.03
N THR A 75 3.03 -3.39 8.86
CA THR A 75 2.27 -3.39 10.12
C THR A 75 0.94 -2.63 10.02
N MET A 76 0.80 -1.69 9.09
CA MET A 76 -0.34 -0.77 9.04
C MET A 76 -1.30 -1.02 7.88
N THR A 77 -0.88 -1.67 6.79
CA THR A 77 -1.72 -1.87 5.58
C THR A 77 -3.06 -2.51 5.90
N ALA A 78 -3.09 -3.51 6.80
CA ALA A 78 -4.32 -4.18 7.22
C ALA A 78 -5.37 -3.25 7.85
N THR A 79 -4.95 -2.18 8.54
CA THR A 79 -5.88 -1.20 9.14
C THR A 79 -6.54 -0.31 8.09
N PHE A 80 -5.96 -0.19 6.90
CA PHE A 80 -6.49 0.61 5.82
C PHE A 80 -7.46 -0.15 4.89
N LEU A 81 -7.50 -1.48 5.00
CA LEU A 81 -8.38 -2.33 4.20
C LEU A 81 -9.78 -2.45 4.82
N PRO A 82 -10.84 -2.65 4.01
CA PRO A 82 -12.13 -3.11 4.52
C PRO A 82 -12.00 -4.35 5.37
N GLU A 83 -12.86 -4.50 6.37
CA GLU A 83 -12.91 -5.73 7.16
C GLU A 83 -13.11 -6.95 6.25
N GLY A 84 -12.25 -7.96 6.40
CA GLY A 84 -12.30 -9.18 5.61
C GLY A 84 -11.73 -9.08 4.19
N ALA A 85 -11.44 -7.88 3.67
CA ALA A 85 -10.81 -7.74 2.37
C ALA A 85 -9.34 -8.19 2.39
N THR A 86 -8.84 -8.70 1.26
CA THR A 86 -7.46 -9.19 1.12
C THR A 86 -6.67 -8.38 0.09
N LEU A 87 -5.49 -7.92 0.48
CA LEU A 87 -4.53 -7.28 -0.42
C LEU A 87 -3.22 -8.05 -0.42
N THR A 88 -2.88 -8.64 -1.57
CA THR A 88 -1.58 -9.27 -1.79
C THR A 88 -0.58 -8.23 -2.27
N VAL A 89 0.50 -8.02 -1.54
CA VAL A 89 1.58 -7.09 -1.92
C VAL A 89 2.75 -7.90 -2.47
N VAL A 90 3.17 -7.54 -3.68
CA VAL A 90 4.23 -8.21 -4.44
C VAL A 90 5.39 -7.23 -4.66
N PRO A 91 6.52 -7.39 -3.96
CA PRO A 91 7.75 -6.64 -4.26
C PRO A 91 8.39 -7.13 -5.57
N PRO A 92 9.37 -6.41 -6.14
CA PRO A 92 10.10 -6.90 -7.31
C PRO A 92 10.94 -8.12 -6.93
N GLU A 93 11.22 -9.02 -7.89
CA GLU A 93 11.93 -10.29 -7.63
C GLU A 93 13.33 -10.11 -7.06
N ASN A 94 13.99 -8.99 -7.36
CA ASN A 94 15.31 -8.63 -6.86
C ASN A 94 15.26 -7.78 -5.58
N ALA A 95 14.12 -7.73 -4.88
CA ALA A 95 14.02 -7.00 -3.63
C ALA A 95 14.93 -7.61 -2.55
N VAL A 96 15.55 -6.75 -1.74
CA VAL A 96 16.34 -7.11 -0.57
C VAL A 96 15.95 -6.20 0.57
N ALA A 97 15.42 -6.77 1.65
CA ALA A 97 14.98 -5.99 2.81
C ALA A 97 16.15 -5.20 3.42
N ASN A 98 16.02 -3.86 3.48
CA ASN A 98 17.08 -2.99 3.98
C ASN A 98 17.11 -2.85 5.52
N ASN A 99 16.14 -3.43 6.23
CA ASN A 99 16.08 -3.48 7.68
C ASN A 99 15.18 -4.62 8.16
N SER A 100 15.27 -4.98 9.44
CA SER A 100 14.57 -6.14 10.04
C SER A 100 13.04 -6.06 10.05
N ARG A 101 12.45 -4.89 9.75
CA ARG A 101 10.99 -4.72 9.70
C ARG A 101 10.46 -4.76 8.26
N ALA A 102 11.30 -4.46 7.28
CA ALA A 102 10.96 -4.58 5.87
C ALA A 102 10.87 -6.05 5.47
N ILE A 103 10.04 -6.33 4.46
CA ILE A 103 9.90 -7.66 3.88
C ILE A 103 10.11 -7.56 2.37
N ASP A 104 10.84 -8.52 1.83
CA ASP A 104 11.21 -8.65 0.42
C ASP A 104 10.49 -9.83 -0.27
N TYR A 105 9.52 -10.43 0.40
CA TYR A 105 8.70 -11.52 -0.12
C TYR A 105 7.22 -11.11 -0.24
N VAL A 106 6.48 -11.86 -1.06
CA VAL A 106 5.04 -11.66 -1.26
C VAL A 106 4.28 -11.89 0.04
N LYS A 107 3.40 -10.95 0.41
CA LYS A 107 2.57 -11.08 1.60
C LYS A 107 1.14 -10.62 1.35
N THR A 108 0.19 -11.41 1.82
CA THR A 108 -1.23 -11.04 1.84
C THR A 108 -1.61 -10.46 3.20
N TYR A 109 -2.28 -9.31 3.17
CA TYR A 109 -2.85 -8.64 4.33
C TYR A 109 -4.37 -8.78 4.31
N THR A 110 -4.96 -9.13 5.45
CA THR A 110 -6.41 -9.16 5.63
C THR A 110 -6.85 -7.94 6.43
N GLY A 111 -7.87 -7.24 5.95
CA GLY A 111 -8.41 -6.08 6.62
C GLY A 111 -9.11 -6.43 7.93
N THR A 112 -8.94 -5.54 8.90
CA THR A 112 -9.50 -5.70 10.25
C THR A 112 -10.77 -4.86 10.41
N SER A 113 -11.54 -5.12 11.47
CA SER A 113 -12.67 -4.28 11.89
C SER A 113 -12.27 -2.88 12.38
N ASN A 114 -10.99 -2.52 12.36
CA ASN A 114 -10.51 -1.22 12.80
C ASN A 114 -10.52 -0.19 11.67
N ASP A 115 -11.09 0.97 11.96
CA ASP A 115 -10.93 2.16 11.11
C ASP A 115 -9.63 2.93 11.43
N PRO A 116 -8.94 3.44 10.39
CA PRO A 116 -7.75 4.25 10.55
C PRO A 116 -8.13 5.59 11.13
N LYS A 117 -7.45 5.99 12.20
CA LYS A 117 -7.72 7.23 12.91
C LYS A 117 -7.32 8.42 12.05
N ILE A 118 -8.29 9.26 11.71
CA ILE A 118 -8.03 10.53 11.04
C ILE A 118 -7.14 11.39 11.94
N SER A 119 -6.18 12.07 11.32
CA SER A 119 -5.26 13.00 11.97
C SER A 119 -6.04 14.10 12.70
N PRO A 120 -5.75 14.37 13.98
CA PRO A 120 -6.35 15.48 14.71
C PRO A 120 -6.10 16.85 14.07
N ARG A 121 -5.12 16.93 13.16
CA ARG A 121 -4.78 18.15 12.41
C ARG A 121 -5.61 18.33 11.13
N TYR A 122 -6.36 17.30 10.72
CA TYR A 122 -7.24 17.39 9.56
C TYR A 122 -8.45 18.27 9.91
N LYS A 123 -8.62 19.39 9.21
CA LYS A 123 -9.68 20.37 9.49
C LYS A 123 -10.92 20.22 8.61
N GLY A 124 -10.98 19.19 7.76
CA GLY A 124 -11.91 19.17 6.64
C GLY A 124 -11.54 20.23 5.59
N ASN A 125 -11.94 20.01 4.35
CA ASN A 125 -12.06 21.09 3.37
C ASN A 125 -13.52 21.53 3.36
#